data_AF-A0A7S1X0L6-F1
#
_entry.id   AF-A0A7S1X0L6-F1
#
_cell.length_a   1.000
_cell.length_b   1.000
_cell.length_c   1.000
_cell.angle_alpha   90.00
_cell.angle_beta   90.00
_cell.angle_gamma   90.00
#
_symmetry.space_group_name_H-M   'P 1'
#
loop_
_entity.id
_entity.type
_entity.pdbx_description
1 polymer ?
#
loop_
_entity_poly.entity_id
_entity_poly.type
_entity_poly.pdbx_seq_one_letter_code
_entity_poly.pdbx_strand_id
1 'polypeptide(L)'
;MAKVAAERVQLQALLSKCLNELEVLREMPCVVNMVRAEDQKEVETKETIQREKETTAAVRNYRQVLQQEKEEHEEEMRKKKENMTVLKERLKEVKTQTGIESRYREKQFNASHLTAQRLDGVILDDLETEIEILMQKIDIEKAVNHATESFLASTAVQLTEDAKNWGEKHEQDTEKKDKELEQLKAQHQRDLMRLKEAEDVYNAEVALKDEREVKEQQKVAMAEAQALEEIRRKHAASKIQAVWRGYKVRNA
;
A
#
# COMPACT_ATOMS: atom_id res chain seq x y z
N MET A 1 92.44 -97.38 0.96
CA MET A 1 92.99 -98.62 1.56
C MET A 1 91.91 -99.49 2.23
N ALA A 2 91.09 -98.96 3.14
CA ALA A 2 90.08 -99.75 3.86
C ALA A 2 88.96 -100.35 2.97
N LYS A 3 88.52 -99.61 1.95
CA LYS A 3 87.46 -100.07 1.02
C LYS A 3 87.89 -101.27 0.18
N VAL A 4 89.08 -101.21 -0.40
CA VAL A 4 89.69 -102.30 -1.18
C VAL A 4 89.93 -103.55 -0.34
N ALA A 5 90.31 -103.39 0.94
CA ALA A 5 90.47 -104.51 1.86
C ALA A 5 89.13 -105.17 2.23
N ALA A 6 88.07 -104.37 2.46
CA ALA A 6 86.73 -104.87 2.73
C ALA A 6 86.10 -105.58 1.52
N GLU A 7 86.25 -105.01 0.32
CA GLU A 7 85.81 -105.61 -0.93
C GLU A 7 86.51 -106.96 -1.17
N ARG A 8 87.82 -107.06 -0.89
CA ARG A 8 88.58 -108.31 -1.01
C ARG A 8 88.09 -109.40 -0.04
N VAL A 9 87.80 -109.04 1.21
CA VAL A 9 87.26 -109.99 2.21
C VAL A 9 85.86 -110.46 1.81
N GLN A 10 85.01 -109.57 1.32
CA GLN A 10 83.66 -109.91 0.83
C GLN A 10 83.72 -110.83 -0.40
N LEU A 11 84.65 -110.57 -1.34
CA LEU A 11 84.87 -111.41 -2.51
C LEU A 11 85.38 -112.80 -2.13
N GLN A 12 86.32 -112.90 -1.18
CA GLN A 12 86.80 -114.19 -0.67
C GLN A 12 85.70 -114.98 0.03
N ALA A 13 84.86 -114.31 0.84
CA ALA A 13 83.71 -114.95 1.49
C ALA A 13 82.68 -115.45 0.47
N LEU A 14 82.46 -114.68 -0.61
CA LEU A 14 81.55 -115.05 -1.67
C LEU A 14 82.07 -116.22 -2.51
N LEU A 15 83.34 -116.18 -2.92
CA LEU A 15 83.98 -117.30 -3.65
C LEU A 15 83.94 -118.59 -2.83
N SER A 16 84.20 -118.51 -1.51
CA SER A 16 84.11 -119.66 -0.61
C SER A 16 82.68 -120.21 -0.51
N LYS A 17 81.69 -119.33 -0.41
CA LYS A 17 80.26 -119.70 -0.36
C LYS A 17 79.79 -120.32 -1.66
N CYS A 18 80.24 -119.80 -2.80
CA CYS A 18 79.86 -120.29 -4.11
C CYS A 18 80.55 -121.62 -4.49
N LEU A 19 81.78 -121.86 -4.02
CA LEU A 19 82.42 -123.18 -4.11
C LEU A 19 81.60 -124.24 -3.35
N ASN A 20 81.19 -123.94 -2.12
CA ASN A 20 80.35 -124.84 -1.32
C ASN A 20 78.96 -125.07 -1.95
N GLU A 21 78.31 -124.03 -2.49
CA GLU A 21 77.01 -124.16 -3.13
C GLU A 21 77.08 -124.93 -4.47
N LEU A 22 78.15 -124.79 -5.23
CA LEU A 22 78.44 -125.60 -6.43
C LEU A 22 78.59 -127.09 -6.13
N GLU A 23 79.32 -127.43 -5.06
CA GLU A 23 79.54 -128.82 -4.64
C GLU A 23 78.25 -129.52 -4.20
N VAL A 24 77.34 -128.79 -3.57
CA VAL A 24 76.11 -129.35 -2.96
C VAL A 24 74.88 -129.26 -3.86
N LEU A 25 74.65 -128.10 -4.50
CA LEU A 25 73.39 -127.80 -5.20
C LEU A 25 73.55 -127.78 -6.73
N ARG A 26 74.78 -127.79 -7.25
CA ARG A 26 75.14 -127.57 -8.68
C ARG A 26 74.57 -126.29 -9.31
N GLU A 27 74.03 -125.38 -8.51
CA GLU A 27 73.56 -124.04 -8.87
C GLU A 27 74.30 -123.00 -8.02
N MET A 28 74.34 -121.74 -8.46
CA MET A 28 75.05 -120.64 -7.77
C MET A 28 74.12 -119.51 -7.26
N PRO A 29 73.18 -119.78 -6.34
CA PRO A 29 72.27 -118.75 -5.83
C PRO A 29 72.97 -117.64 -5.04
N CYS A 30 74.13 -117.88 -4.41
CA CYS A 30 74.97 -116.88 -3.73
C CYS A 30 75.27 -115.65 -4.62
N VAL A 31 75.71 -115.87 -5.86
CA VAL A 31 76.09 -114.80 -6.80
C VAL A 31 74.84 -114.08 -7.28
N VAL A 32 73.80 -114.82 -7.65
CA VAL A 32 72.54 -114.25 -8.18
C VAL A 32 71.89 -113.35 -7.13
N ASN A 33 71.85 -113.77 -5.87
CA ASN A 33 71.27 -112.98 -4.79
C ASN A 33 72.13 -111.75 -4.45
N MET A 34 73.46 -111.84 -4.53
CA MET A 34 74.32 -110.67 -4.32
C MET A 34 74.16 -109.65 -5.45
N VAL A 35 74.13 -110.10 -6.71
CA VAL A 35 73.91 -109.22 -7.87
C VAL A 35 72.53 -108.56 -7.77
N ARG A 36 71.46 -109.32 -7.47
CA ARG A 36 70.12 -108.74 -7.24
C ARG A 36 70.10 -107.75 -6.07
N ALA A 37 70.84 -108.02 -5.00
CA ALA A 37 70.93 -107.11 -3.87
C ALA A 37 71.69 -105.82 -4.21
N GLU A 38 72.72 -105.89 -5.06
CA GLU A 38 73.40 -104.68 -5.56
C GLU A 38 72.58 -103.92 -6.60
N ASP A 39 71.88 -104.60 -7.51
CA ASP A 39 70.94 -103.97 -8.45
C ASP A 39 69.85 -103.22 -7.68
N GLN A 40 69.30 -103.82 -6.64
CA GLN A 40 68.29 -103.19 -5.78
C GLN A 40 68.84 -101.97 -5.04
N LYS A 41 70.05 -102.06 -4.48
CA LYS A 41 70.73 -100.91 -3.87
C LYS A 41 71.04 -99.82 -4.90
N GLU A 42 71.38 -100.17 -6.13
CA GLU A 42 71.62 -99.21 -7.20
C GLU A 42 70.32 -98.46 -7.57
N VAL A 43 69.18 -99.16 -7.61
CA VAL A 43 67.86 -98.54 -7.81
C VAL A 43 67.50 -97.61 -6.63
N GLU A 44 67.63 -98.09 -5.39
CA GLU A 44 67.31 -97.30 -4.18
C GLU A 44 68.20 -96.04 -4.06
N THR A 45 69.48 -96.15 -4.40
CA THR A 45 70.39 -94.99 -4.41
C THR A 45 70.02 -94.01 -5.52
N LYS A 46 69.67 -94.48 -6.73
CA LYS A 46 69.18 -93.61 -7.81
C LYS A 46 67.89 -92.88 -7.43
N GLU A 47 66.92 -93.57 -6.84
CA GLU A 47 65.68 -92.95 -6.36
C GLU A 47 65.93 -91.94 -5.24
N THR A 48 66.84 -92.24 -4.33
CA THR A 48 67.22 -91.33 -3.24
C THR A 48 67.88 -90.07 -3.80
N ILE A 49 68.79 -90.20 -4.77
CA ILE A 49 69.42 -89.07 -5.46
C ILE A 49 68.36 -88.24 -6.21
N GLN A 50 67.40 -88.89 -6.86
CA GLN A 50 66.34 -88.19 -7.58
C GLN A 50 65.44 -87.40 -6.62
N ARG A 51 65.03 -88.01 -5.50
CA ARG A 51 64.26 -87.33 -4.44
C ARG A 51 65.04 -86.18 -3.81
N GLU A 52 66.34 -86.35 -3.58
CA GLU A 52 67.21 -85.27 -3.10
C GLU A 52 67.26 -84.11 -4.11
N LYS A 53 67.42 -84.39 -5.41
CA LYS A 53 67.41 -83.35 -6.46
C LYS A 53 66.09 -82.59 -6.52
N GLU A 54 64.96 -83.30 -6.49
CA GLU A 54 63.62 -82.71 -6.51
C GLU A 54 63.36 -81.86 -5.27
N THR A 55 63.67 -82.36 -4.08
CA THR A 55 63.54 -81.59 -2.83
C THR A 55 64.48 -80.38 -2.81
N THR A 56 65.71 -80.51 -3.29
CA THR A 56 66.65 -79.39 -3.40
C THR A 56 66.15 -78.33 -4.38
N ALA A 57 65.60 -78.75 -5.52
CA ALA A 57 64.99 -77.84 -6.49
C ALA A 57 63.76 -77.12 -5.90
N ALA A 58 62.89 -77.85 -5.19
CA ALA A 58 61.72 -77.26 -4.52
C ALA A 58 62.13 -76.25 -3.44
N VAL A 59 63.12 -76.58 -2.59
CA VAL A 59 63.65 -75.65 -1.58
C VAL A 59 64.23 -74.40 -2.22
N ARG A 60 64.95 -74.53 -3.34
CA ARG A 60 65.47 -73.38 -4.09
C ARG A 60 64.33 -72.50 -4.63
N ASN A 61 63.29 -73.10 -5.19
CA ASN A 61 62.13 -72.36 -5.69
C ASN A 61 61.39 -71.64 -4.55
N TYR A 62 61.11 -72.33 -3.45
CA TYR A 62 60.49 -71.71 -2.28
C TYR A 62 61.31 -70.55 -1.73
N ARG A 63 62.64 -70.68 -1.65
CA ARG A 63 63.49 -69.56 -1.25
C ARG A 63 63.37 -68.35 -2.18
N GLN A 64 63.25 -68.59 -3.48
CA GLN A 64 63.07 -67.51 -4.46
C GLN A 64 61.70 -66.84 -4.32
N VAL A 65 60.61 -67.61 -4.22
CA VAL A 65 59.26 -67.07 -4.02
C VAL A 65 59.18 -66.27 -2.71
N LEU A 66 59.76 -66.81 -1.63
CA LEU A 66 59.75 -66.17 -0.32
C LEU A 66 60.59 -64.88 -0.31
N GLN A 67 61.63 -64.80 -1.14
CA GLN A 67 62.38 -63.56 -1.35
C GLN A 67 61.57 -62.54 -2.14
N GLN A 68 60.91 -62.95 -3.22
CA GLN A 68 60.05 -62.09 -4.02
C GLN A 68 58.88 -61.53 -3.20
N GLU A 69 58.19 -62.38 -2.44
CA GLU A 69 57.06 -61.97 -1.60
C GLU A 69 57.49 -60.97 -0.51
N LYS A 70 58.70 -61.12 0.04
CA LYS A 70 59.28 -60.13 0.97
C LYS A 70 59.52 -58.79 0.29
N GLU A 71 60.13 -58.79 -0.89
CA GLU A 71 60.41 -57.57 -1.66
C GLU A 71 59.12 -56.85 -2.05
N GLU A 72 58.12 -57.58 -2.54
CA GLU A 72 56.79 -57.05 -2.86
C GLU A 72 56.10 -56.46 -1.63
N HIS A 73 56.14 -57.17 -0.49
CA HIS A 73 55.57 -56.68 0.76
C HIS A 73 56.26 -55.42 1.26
N GLU A 74 57.60 -55.35 1.21
CA GLU A 74 58.35 -54.16 1.57
C GLU A 74 58.00 -52.96 0.68
N GLU A 75 57.85 -53.18 -0.64
CA GLU A 75 57.45 -52.14 -1.57
C GLU A 75 56.02 -51.64 -1.30
N GLU A 76 55.08 -52.55 -1.05
CA GLU A 76 53.72 -52.19 -0.65
C GLU A 76 53.69 -51.39 0.65
N MET A 77 54.46 -51.81 1.65
CA MET A 77 54.52 -51.12 2.93
C MET A 77 55.13 -49.72 2.78
N ARG A 78 56.13 -49.57 1.89
CA ARG A 78 56.67 -48.25 1.52
C ARG A 78 55.59 -47.38 0.86
N LYS A 79 54.88 -47.89 -0.15
CA LYS A 79 53.77 -47.18 -0.83
C LYS A 79 52.67 -46.77 0.15
N LYS A 80 52.26 -47.67 1.05
CA LYS A 80 51.27 -47.40 2.10
C LYS A 80 51.75 -46.30 3.05
N LYS A 81 53.04 -46.29 3.41
CA LYS A 81 53.64 -45.25 4.26
C LYS A 81 53.69 -43.90 3.56
N GLU A 82 54.06 -43.85 2.29
CA GLU A 82 54.04 -42.63 1.46
C GLU A 82 52.61 -42.08 1.31
N ASN A 83 51.63 -42.95 1.02
CA ASN A 83 50.22 -42.55 0.94
C ASN A 83 49.72 -42.01 2.28
N MET A 84 50.10 -42.64 3.40
CA MET A 84 49.77 -42.17 4.74
C MET A 84 50.32 -40.77 5.01
N THR A 85 51.55 -40.46 4.58
CA THR A 85 52.12 -39.11 4.76
C THR A 85 51.38 -38.07 3.93
N VAL A 86 51.10 -38.36 2.64
CA VAL A 86 50.34 -37.46 1.76
C VAL A 86 48.94 -37.20 2.30
N LEU A 87 48.23 -38.24 2.74
CA LEU A 87 46.89 -38.10 3.31
C LEU A 87 46.90 -37.29 4.61
N LYS A 88 47.92 -37.43 5.45
CA LYS A 88 48.07 -36.62 6.67
C LYS A 88 48.31 -35.14 6.36
N GLU A 89 49.16 -34.85 5.38
CA GLU A 89 49.41 -33.48 4.91
C GLU A 89 48.14 -32.88 4.35
N ARG A 90 47.44 -33.60 3.47
CA ARG A 90 46.18 -33.13 2.90
C ARG A 90 45.11 -32.88 3.96
N LEU A 91 45.00 -33.76 4.96
CA LEU A 91 44.08 -33.56 6.07
C LEU A 91 44.43 -32.30 6.87
N LYS A 92 45.72 -32.04 7.10
CA LYS A 92 46.19 -30.84 7.79
C LYS A 92 45.84 -29.58 6.99
N GLU A 93 46.08 -29.57 5.69
CA GLU A 93 45.72 -28.46 4.79
C GLU A 93 44.22 -28.17 4.81
N VAL A 94 43.38 -29.20 4.65
CA VAL A 94 41.92 -28.99 4.64
C VAL A 94 41.44 -28.48 5.99
N LYS A 95 41.99 -28.98 7.10
CA LYS A 95 41.66 -28.48 8.45
C LYS A 95 42.05 -27.02 8.63
N THR A 96 43.24 -26.61 8.20
CA THR A 96 43.67 -25.21 8.33
C THR A 96 42.84 -24.31 7.42
N GLN A 97 42.59 -24.70 6.17
CA GLN A 97 41.74 -23.96 5.23
C GLN A 97 40.33 -23.79 5.79
N THR A 98 39.67 -24.88 6.19
CA THR A 98 38.32 -24.85 6.76
C THR A 98 38.26 -23.97 8.02
N GLY A 99 39.28 -24.04 8.89
CA GLY A 99 39.35 -23.20 10.09
C GLY A 99 39.55 -21.71 9.80
N ILE A 100 40.26 -21.36 8.71
CA ILE A 100 40.40 -19.98 8.25
C ILE A 100 39.08 -19.50 7.62
N GLU A 101 38.50 -20.29 6.72
CA GLU A 101 37.23 -19.97 6.06
C GLU A 101 36.09 -19.78 7.06
N SER A 102 35.98 -20.65 8.06
CA SER A 102 34.95 -20.54 9.10
C SER A 102 35.05 -19.20 9.84
N ARG A 103 36.26 -18.81 10.27
CA ARG A 103 36.48 -17.53 10.96
C ARG A 103 36.25 -16.33 10.06
N TYR A 104 36.58 -16.44 8.77
CA TYR A 104 36.32 -15.39 7.80
C TYR A 104 34.82 -15.20 7.58
N ARG A 105 34.08 -16.29 7.36
CA ARG A 105 32.62 -16.28 7.18
C ARG A 105 31.91 -15.73 8.41
N GLU A 106 32.35 -16.13 9.61
CA GLU A 106 31.80 -15.60 10.86
C GLU A 106 32.01 -14.08 10.98
N LYS A 107 33.22 -13.58 10.70
CA LYS A 107 33.50 -12.14 10.69
C LYS A 107 32.67 -11.41 9.64
N GLN A 108 32.54 -11.96 8.43
CA GLN A 108 31.76 -11.38 7.36
C GLN A 108 30.27 -11.31 7.72
N PHE A 109 29.72 -12.40 8.27
CA PHE A 109 28.33 -12.46 8.73
C PHE A 109 28.07 -11.44 9.84
N ASN A 110 28.94 -11.40 10.86
CA ASN A 110 28.80 -10.46 11.96
C ASN A 110 28.89 -9.00 11.48
N ALA A 111 29.82 -8.68 10.58
CA ALA A 111 29.93 -7.33 10.01
C ALA A 111 28.68 -6.95 9.19
N SER A 112 28.18 -7.87 8.38
CA SER A 112 26.95 -7.68 7.60
C SER A 112 25.74 -7.46 8.51
N HIS A 113 25.60 -8.30 9.55
CA HIS A 113 24.53 -8.20 10.53
C HIS A 113 24.57 -6.86 11.27
N LEU A 114 25.73 -6.45 11.79
CA LEU A 114 25.87 -5.18 12.51
C LEU A 114 25.57 -3.98 11.60
N THR A 115 25.95 -4.04 10.33
CA THR A 115 25.66 -2.98 9.37
C THR A 115 24.17 -2.89 9.07
N ALA A 116 23.52 -4.04 8.85
CA ALA A 116 22.07 -4.12 8.63
C ALA A 116 21.31 -3.60 9.86
N GLN A 117 21.65 -4.08 11.06
CA GLN A 117 21.04 -3.64 12.31
C GLN A 117 21.18 -2.13 12.52
N ARG A 118 22.35 -1.54 12.19
CA ARG A 118 22.54 -0.09 12.29
C ARG A 118 21.68 0.67 11.27
N LEU A 119 21.57 0.17 10.04
CA LEU A 119 20.73 0.77 9.01
C LEU A 119 19.26 0.72 9.42
N ASP A 120 18.80 -0.44 9.90
CA ASP A 120 17.44 -0.63 10.40
C ASP A 120 17.16 0.32 11.58
N GLY A 121 18.13 0.52 12.48
CA GLY A 121 18.02 1.49 13.56
C GLY A 121 17.83 2.94 13.07
N VAL A 122 18.61 3.37 12.08
CA VAL A 122 18.45 4.72 11.48
C VAL A 122 17.08 4.86 10.81
N ILE A 123 16.62 3.84 10.08
CA ILE A 123 15.30 3.86 9.44
C ILE A 123 14.18 3.93 10.49
N LEU A 124 14.31 3.19 11.59
CA LEU A 124 13.35 3.25 12.69
C LEU A 124 13.32 4.63 13.34
N ASP A 125 14.48 5.21 13.64
CA ASP A 125 14.57 6.56 14.21
C ASP A 125 13.93 7.60 13.26
N ASP A 126 14.21 7.52 11.95
CA ASP A 126 13.61 8.40 10.94
C ASP A 126 12.08 8.26 10.92
N LEU A 127 11.56 7.03 10.94
CA LEU A 127 10.11 6.77 10.97
C LEU A 127 9.46 7.26 12.27
N GLU A 128 10.14 7.12 13.41
CA GLU A 128 9.65 7.65 14.70
C GLU A 128 9.54 9.17 14.65
N THR A 129 10.55 9.86 14.11
CA THR A 129 10.48 11.32 13.94
C THR A 129 9.37 11.74 12.97
N GLU A 130 9.13 10.99 11.90
CA GLU A 130 8.04 11.26 10.96
C GLU A 130 6.67 11.09 11.65
N ILE A 131 6.50 10.05 12.47
CA ILE A 131 5.29 9.83 13.27
C ILE A 131 5.05 11.02 14.21
N GLU A 132 6.07 11.49 14.93
CA GLU A 132 5.95 12.63 15.82
C GLU A 132 5.54 13.91 15.08
N ILE A 133 6.16 14.19 13.93
CA ILE A 133 5.81 15.34 13.08
C ILE A 133 4.37 15.24 12.59
N LEU A 134 3.94 14.05 12.15
CA LEU A 134 2.57 13.82 11.69
C LEU A 134 1.55 13.98 12.82
N MET A 135 1.87 13.50 14.03
CA MET A 135 1.02 13.70 15.21
C MET A 135 0.86 15.19 15.52
N GLN A 136 1.96 15.96 15.52
CA GLN A 136 1.90 17.41 15.71
C GLN A 136 1.03 18.10 14.65
N LYS A 137 1.16 17.72 13.37
CA LYS A 137 0.32 18.25 12.29
C LYS A 137 -1.16 17.93 12.51
N ILE A 138 -1.48 16.71 12.93
CA ILE A 138 -2.85 16.30 13.23
C ILE A 138 -3.43 17.14 14.38
N ASP A 139 -2.66 17.39 15.42
CA ASP A 139 -3.12 18.18 16.57
C ASP A 139 -3.33 19.66 16.20
N ILE A 140 -2.45 20.23 15.38
CA ILE A 140 -2.64 21.57 14.82
C ILE A 140 -3.91 21.62 13.97
N GLU A 141 -4.12 20.67 13.07
CA GLU A 141 -5.29 20.63 12.20
C GLU A 141 -6.59 20.51 13.00
N LYS A 142 -6.61 19.65 14.03
CA LYS A 142 -7.74 19.54 14.96
C LYS A 142 -8.04 20.86 15.68
N ALA A 143 -7.00 21.54 16.16
CA ALA A 143 -7.15 22.82 16.84
C ALA A 143 -7.70 23.91 15.91
N VAL A 144 -7.17 24.00 14.68
CA VAL A 144 -7.64 24.92 13.64
C VAL A 144 -9.08 24.61 13.26
N ASN A 145 -9.41 23.35 12.98
CA ASN A 145 -10.76 22.95 12.63
C ASN A 145 -11.76 23.31 13.75
N HIS A 146 -11.41 23.03 15.01
CA HIS A 146 -12.25 23.41 16.14
C HIS A 146 -12.45 24.93 16.26
N ALA A 147 -11.40 25.71 16.04
CA ALA A 147 -11.49 27.18 16.04
C ALA A 147 -12.37 27.68 14.88
N THR A 148 -12.25 27.09 13.69
CA THR A 148 -13.09 27.40 12.53
C THR A 148 -14.55 27.05 12.79
N GLU A 149 -14.84 25.87 13.31
CA GLU A 149 -16.21 25.46 13.69
C GLU A 149 -16.82 26.42 14.71
N SER A 150 -16.06 26.79 15.74
CA SER A 150 -16.52 27.72 16.78
C SER A 150 -16.79 29.11 16.22
N PHE A 151 -15.91 29.61 15.34
CA PHE A 151 -16.10 30.88 14.65
C PHE A 151 -17.35 30.86 13.78
N LEU A 152 -17.50 29.85 12.92
CA LEU A 152 -18.66 29.70 12.05
C LEU A 152 -19.96 29.57 12.83
N ALA A 153 -19.98 28.81 13.93
CA ALA A 153 -21.14 28.70 14.80
C ALA A 153 -21.54 30.05 15.41
N SER A 154 -20.56 30.82 15.93
CA SER A 154 -20.79 32.15 16.48
C SER A 154 -21.32 33.12 15.42
N THR A 155 -20.70 33.15 14.24
CA THR A 155 -21.15 34.01 13.13
C THR A 155 -22.52 33.62 12.63
N ALA A 156 -22.85 32.32 12.56
CA ALA A 156 -24.18 31.87 12.19
C ALA A 156 -25.25 32.38 13.17
N VAL A 157 -24.99 32.29 14.48
CA VAL A 157 -25.89 32.85 15.50
C VAL A 157 -26.05 34.35 15.32
N GLN A 158 -24.95 35.11 15.17
CA GLN A 158 -25.00 36.55 14.95
C GLN A 158 -25.83 36.93 13.71
N LEU A 159 -25.59 36.26 12.59
CA LEU A 159 -26.32 36.51 11.35
C LEU A 159 -27.82 36.17 11.49
N THR A 160 -28.17 35.11 12.22
CA THR A 160 -29.58 34.79 12.48
C THR A 160 -30.26 35.83 13.36
N GLU A 161 -29.55 36.38 14.35
CA GLU A 161 -30.06 37.44 15.20
C GLU A 161 -30.22 38.75 14.42
N ASP A 162 -29.23 39.13 13.61
CA ASP A 162 -29.31 40.30 12.74
C ASP A 162 -30.47 40.17 11.74
N ALA A 163 -30.63 39.02 11.10
CA ALA A 163 -31.73 38.77 10.18
C ALA A 163 -33.09 38.91 10.86
N LYS A 164 -33.22 38.40 12.09
CA LYS A 164 -34.42 38.56 12.91
C LYS A 164 -34.68 40.03 13.24
N ASN A 165 -33.66 40.76 13.69
CA ASN A 165 -33.76 42.18 14.02
C ASN A 165 -34.17 43.03 12.82
N TRP A 166 -33.60 42.76 11.64
CA TRP A 166 -34.00 43.42 10.39
C TRP A 166 -35.43 43.08 9.98
N GLY A 167 -35.85 41.82 10.14
CA GLY A 167 -37.23 41.39 9.92
C GLY A 167 -38.22 42.14 10.80
N GLU A 168 -37.99 42.17 12.11
CA GLU A 168 -38.82 42.87 13.09
C GLU A 168 -38.87 44.38 12.81
N LYS A 169 -37.73 44.99 12.49
CA LYS A 169 -37.68 46.42 12.14
C LYS A 169 -38.48 46.72 10.88
N HIS A 170 -38.33 45.91 9.84
CA HIS A 170 -39.07 46.08 8.60
C HIS A 170 -40.59 45.94 8.82
N GLU A 171 -41.03 44.94 9.60
CA GLU A 171 -42.44 44.78 9.98
C GLU A 171 -42.96 46.00 10.74
N GLN A 172 -42.22 46.49 11.74
CA GLN A 172 -42.63 47.69 12.48
C GLN A 172 -42.70 48.94 11.60
N ASP A 173 -41.73 49.15 10.70
CA ASP A 173 -41.70 50.31 9.82
C ASP A 173 -42.80 50.25 8.75
N THR A 174 -43.11 49.06 8.23
CA THR A 174 -44.24 48.85 7.31
C THR A 174 -45.58 49.10 8.01
N GLU A 175 -45.79 48.56 9.21
CA GLU A 175 -47.00 48.85 10.00
C GLU A 175 -47.18 50.34 10.30
N LYS A 176 -46.09 51.06 10.63
CA LYS A 176 -46.15 52.51 10.85
C LYS A 176 -46.54 53.23 9.57
N LYS A 177 -45.95 52.87 8.43
CA LYS A 177 -46.27 53.48 7.14
C LYS A 177 -47.70 53.20 6.71
N ASP A 178 -48.20 51.99 6.94
CA ASP A 178 -49.60 51.64 6.67
C ASP A 178 -50.55 52.47 7.54
N LYS A 179 -50.24 52.66 8.84
CA LYS A 179 -51.02 53.53 9.73
C LYS A 179 -51.00 54.99 9.26
N GLU A 180 -49.85 55.52 8.86
CA GLU A 180 -49.73 56.87 8.30
C GLU A 180 -50.55 57.02 7.02
N LEU A 181 -50.51 56.02 6.12
CA LEU A 181 -51.29 56.01 4.89
C LEU A 181 -52.79 55.99 5.16
N GLU A 182 -53.27 55.16 6.08
CA GLU A 182 -54.69 55.11 6.45
C GLU A 182 -55.15 56.41 7.11
N GLN A 183 -54.32 57.02 7.96
CA GLN A 183 -54.61 58.36 8.51
C GLN A 183 -54.70 59.42 7.41
N LEU A 184 -53.79 59.40 6.44
CA LEU A 184 -53.79 60.34 5.33
C LEU A 184 -55.00 60.15 4.42
N LYS A 185 -55.40 58.91 4.12
CA LYS A 185 -56.64 58.60 3.38
C LYS A 185 -57.87 59.12 4.13
N ALA A 186 -57.94 58.92 5.45
CA ALA A 186 -59.05 59.41 6.26
C ALA A 186 -59.08 60.96 6.34
N GLN A 187 -57.92 61.62 6.39
CA GLN A 187 -57.84 63.09 6.27
C GLN A 187 -58.31 63.56 4.90
N HIS A 188 -57.79 62.97 3.82
CA HIS A 188 -58.18 63.31 2.45
C HIS A 188 -59.69 63.15 2.21
N GLN A 189 -60.29 62.06 2.69
CA GLN A 189 -61.75 61.86 2.58
C GLN A 189 -62.54 62.94 3.34
N ARG A 190 -62.10 63.32 4.54
CA ARG A 190 -62.74 64.40 5.31
C ARG A 190 -62.63 65.75 4.62
N ASP A 191 -61.45 66.07 4.10
CA ASP A 191 -61.22 67.32 3.38
C ASP A 191 -62.02 67.37 2.07
N LEU A 192 -62.14 66.24 1.37
CA LEU A 192 -62.99 66.12 0.19
C LEU A 192 -64.47 66.33 0.50
N MET A 193 -64.97 65.82 1.63
CA MET A 193 -66.35 66.09 2.08
C MET A 193 -66.56 67.57 2.38
N ARG A 194 -65.64 68.20 3.12
CA ARG A 194 -65.71 69.64 3.43
C ARG A 194 -65.66 70.51 2.18
N LEU A 195 -64.84 70.13 1.19
CA LEU A 195 -64.77 70.82 -0.08
C LEU A 195 -66.10 70.75 -0.82
N LYS A 196 -66.71 69.56 -0.90
CA LYS A 196 -68.03 69.38 -1.52
C LYS A 196 -69.11 70.20 -0.80
N GLU A 197 -69.13 70.19 0.52
CA GLU A 197 -70.06 71.02 1.30
C GLU A 197 -69.87 72.52 1.01
N ALA A 198 -68.62 72.99 0.93
CA ALA A 198 -68.31 74.37 0.59
C ALA A 198 -68.69 74.73 -0.86
N GLU A 199 -68.47 73.82 -1.81
CA GLU A 199 -68.93 73.94 -3.20
C GLU A 199 -70.46 74.04 -3.28
N ASP A 200 -71.19 73.19 -2.55
CA ASP A 200 -72.65 73.22 -2.49
C ASP A 200 -73.17 74.54 -1.92
N VAL A 201 -72.56 75.04 -0.83
CA VAL A 201 -72.90 76.34 -0.25
C VAL A 201 -72.61 77.48 -1.23
N TYR A 202 -71.43 77.46 -1.87
CA TYR A 202 -71.06 78.47 -2.86
C TYR A 202 -72.03 78.48 -4.05
N ASN A 203 -72.37 77.30 -4.58
CA ASN A 203 -73.32 77.15 -5.69
C ASN A 203 -74.71 77.66 -5.29
N ALA A 204 -75.17 77.38 -4.06
CA ALA A 204 -76.43 77.91 -3.54
C ALA A 204 -76.40 79.44 -3.39
N GLU A 205 -75.30 80.02 -2.91
CA GLU A 205 -75.12 81.48 -2.81
C GLU A 205 -75.11 82.15 -4.19
N VAL A 206 -74.43 81.57 -5.17
CA VAL A 206 -74.42 82.05 -6.56
C VAL A 206 -75.84 82.00 -7.13
N ALA A 207 -76.54 80.88 -7.00
CA ALA A 207 -77.93 80.75 -7.45
C ALA A 207 -78.87 81.79 -6.79
N LEU A 208 -78.70 82.07 -5.50
CA LEU A 208 -79.45 83.11 -4.80
C LEU A 208 -79.09 84.52 -5.26
N LYS A 209 -77.82 84.80 -5.60
CA LYS A 209 -77.41 86.08 -6.19
C LYS A 209 -78.03 86.25 -7.58
N ASP A 210 -77.96 85.23 -8.42
CA ASP A 210 -78.58 85.24 -9.75
C ASP A 210 -80.10 85.46 -9.64
N GLU A 211 -80.77 84.80 -8.70
CA GLU A 211 -82.22 85.01 -8.46
C GLU A 211 -82.52 86.45 -7.99
N ARG A 212 -81.66 87.03 -7.13
CA ARG A 212 -81.79 88.43 -6.70
C ARG A 212 -81.60 89.39 -7.86
N GLU A 213 -80.60 89.17 -8.71
CA GLU A 213 -80.33 89.98 -9.90
C GLU A 213 -81.50 89.90 -10.89
N VAL A 214 -82.03 88.70 -11.15
CA VAL A 214 -83.22 88.52 -12.01
C VAL A 214 -84.44 89.23 -11.43
N LYS A 215 -84.71 89.11 -10.11
CA LYS A 215 -85.82 89.82 -9.47
C LYS A 215 -85.66 91.33 -9.55
N GLU A 216 -84.45 91.85 -9.38
CA GLU A 216 -84.18 93.28 -9.47
C GLU A 216 -84.35 93.78 -10.90
N GLN A 217 -83.84 93.05 -11.90
CA GLN A 217 -84.10 93.33 -13.32
C GLN A 217 -85.61 93.33 -13.64
N GLN A 218 -86.37 92.37 -13.10
CA GLN A 218 -87.83 92.32 -13.27
C GLN A 218 -88.52 93.52 -12.62
N LYS A 219 -88.11 93.96 -11.42
CA LYS A 219 -88.66 95.17 -10.78
C LYS A 219 -88.37 96.43 -11.60
N VAL A 220 -87.14 96.59 -12.10
CA VAL A 220 -86.77 97.72 -12.96
C VAL A 220 -87.63 97.72 -14.23
N ALA A 221 -87.76 96.58 -14.91
CA ALA A 221 -88.60 96.46 -16.10
C ALA A 221 -90.09 96.76 -15.81
N MET A 222 -90.63 96.32 -14.68
CA MET A 222 -92.00 96.63 -14.25
C MET A 222 -92.19 98.12 -13.94
N ALA A 223 -91.22 98.76 -13.27
CA ALA A 223 -91.26 100.19 -12.98
C ALA A 223 -91.18 101.03 -14.27
N GLU A 224 -90.33 100.65 -15.22
CA GLU A 224 -90.26 101.27 -16.55
C GLU A 224 -91.57 101.11 -17.33
N ALA A 225 -92.18 99.93 -17.31
CA ALA A 225 -93.48 99.68 -17.94
C ALA A 225 -94.60 100.54 -17.32
N GLN A 226 -94.63 100.66 -15.98
CA GLN A 226 -95.59 101.53 -15.27
C GLN A 226 -95.38 103.01 -15.60
N ALA A 227 -94.13 103.48 -15.68
CA ALA A 227 -93.81 104.85 -16.08
C ALA A 227 -94.26 105.15 -17.52
N LEU A 228 -94.04 104.21 -18.45
CA LEU A 228 -94.54 104.30 -19.82
C LEU A 228 -96.07 104.32 -19.88
N GLU A 229 -96.76 103.52 -19.06
CA GLU A 229 -98.22 103.52 -18.97
C GLU A 229 -98.75 104.84 -18.40
N GLU A 230 -98.11 105.40 -17.37
CA GLU A 230 -98.44 106.74 -16.86
C GLU A 230 -98.29 107.82 -17.93
N ILE A 231 -97.21 107.79 -18.71
CA ILE A 231 -97.00 108.73 -19.81
C ILE A 231 -98.13 108.58 -20.84
N ARG A 232 -98.50 107.34 -21.21
CA ARG A 232 -99.65 107.09 -22.11
C ARG A 232 -100.96 107.62 -21.52
N ARG A 233 -101.23 107.41 -20.23
CA ARG A 233 -102.43 107.92 -19.54
C ARG A 233 -102.45 109.44 -19.52
N LYS A 234 -101.33 110.10 -19.23
CA LYS A 234 -101.18 111.57 -19.31
C LYS A 234 -101.43 112.05 -20.73
N HIS A 235 -100.91 111.37 -21.74
CA HIS A 235 -101.13 111.70 -23.15
C HIS A 235 -102.60 111.54 -23.57
N ALA A 236 -103.27 110.48 -23.12
CA ALA A 236 -104.68 110.24 -23.33
C ALA A 236 -105.54 111.30 -22.63
N ALA A 237 -105.23 111.63 -21.37
CA ALA A 237 -105.89 112.70 -20.62
C ALA A 237 -105.74 114.05 -21.33
N SER A 238 -104.56 114.39 -21.83
CA SER A 238 -104.32 115.60 -22.63
C SER A 238 -105.16 115.61 -23.93
N LYS A 239 -105.28 114.47 -24.63
CA LYS A 239 -106.15 114.35 -25.82
C LYS A 239 -107.63 114.58 -25.46
N ILE A 240 -108.12 113.96 -24.39
CA ILE A 240 -109.51 114.13 -23.91
C ILE A 240 -109.75 115.60 -23.53
N GLN A 241 -108.82 116.22 -22.80
CA GLN A 241 -108.90 117.64 -22.43
C GLN A 241 -108.89 118.56 -23.66
N ALA A 242 -108.09 118.27 -24.68
CA ALA A 242 -108.07 119.03 -25.93
C ALA A 242 -109.39 118.91 -26.71
N VAL A 243 -109.97 117.70 -26.79
CA VAL A 243 -111.29 117.48 -27.41
C VAL A 243 -112.39 118.22 -26.65
N TRP A 244 -112.39 118.18 -25.32
CA TRP A 244 -113.37 118.89 -24.50
C TRP A 244 -113.25 120.41 -24.61
N ARG A 245 -112.02 120.95 -24.59
CA ARG A 245 -111.78 122.39 -24.83
C ARG A 245 -112.22 122.81 -26.25
N GLY A 246 -111.99 121.96 -27.25
CA GLY A 246 -112.44 122.18 -28.63
C GLY A 246 -113.96 122.05 -28.83
N TYR A 247 -114.66 121.29 -27.98
CA TYR A 247 -116.13 121.24 -27.94
C TYR A 247 -116.70 122.50 -27.26
N LYS A 248 -116.05 122.96 -26.19
CA LYS A 248 -116.47 124.16 -25.43
C LYS A 248 -116.38 125.46 -26.24
N VAL A 249 -115.44 125.54 -27.18
CA VAL A 249 -115.27 126.71 -28.08
C VAL A 249 -116.20 126.66 -29.30
N ARG A 250 -116.86 125.53 -29.59
CA ARG A 250 -117.80 125.38 -30.72
C ARG A 250 -119.28 125.49 -30.33
N ASN A 251 -119.58 125.62 -29.04
CA ASN A 251 -120.93 125.77 -28.49
C ASN A 251 -121.07 127.00 -27.57
N ALA A 252 -120.24 128.03 -27.80
CA ALA A 252 -120.34 129.39 -27.23
C ALA A 252 -119.86 130.37 -28.30
#